data_AF-A0A4R8CH25-F1
#
_entry.id   AF-A0A4R8CH25-F1
#
_cell.length_a   1.000
_cell.length_b   1.000
_cell.length_c   1.000
_cell.angle_alpha   90.00
_cell.angle_beta   90.00
_cell.angle_gamma   90.00
#
_symmetry.space_group_name_H-M   'P 1'
#
loop_
_entity.id
_entity.type
_entity.pdbx_description
1 polymer ?
#
loop_
_entity_poly.entity_id
_entity_poly.type
_entity_poly.pdbx_seq_one_letter_code
_entity_poly.pdbx_strand_id
1 'polypeptide(L)'
;MRIRTGPLSFDPVVVGNRETDAWAAYYRHEWREFLVAAVGMVAGGFGMPPHRTLSGAWYVLRANQVWAPYPDNQPDVARAYMRRFYELVAASSGLLFNPARAAALEVEWWRVHRENQHSDEVTEEQLESALIDLYSYVYDADRDAVRQAARKRVEAMDLSDRWVRAGCHRDDPLLAEERRALVASYSALRLALAP
;
A
#
# COMPACT_ATOMS: atom_id res chain seq x y z
N MET A 1 1.55 -27.20 -12.31
CA MET A 1 0.43 -26.55 -11.59
C MET A 1 0.90 -25.14 -11.22
N ARG A 2 0.41 -24.08 -11.86
CA ARG A 2 0.76 -22.71 -11.43
C ARG A 2 0.08 -22.48 -10.09
N ILE A 3 0.86 -22.30 -9.02
CA ILE A 3 0.33 -21.83 -7.73
C ILE A 3 -0.38 -20.51 -8.03
N ARG A 4 -1.69 -20.44 -7.80
CA ARG A 4 -2.42 -19.17 -7.93
C ARG A 4 -1.93 -18.27 -6.80
N THR A 5 -1.29 -17.17 -7.16
CA THR A 5 -1.08 -16.06 -6.23
C THR A 5 -2.43 -15.49 -5.84
N GLY A 6 -2.53 -14.96 -4.63
CA GLY A 6 -3.74 -14.41 -4.05
C GLY A 6 -3.40 -13.68 -2.75
N PRO A 7 -4.37 -13.01 -2.12
CA PRO A 7 -4.09 -12.16 -0.96
C PRO A 7 -3.52 -12.88 0.25
N LEU A 8 -3.68 -14.20 0.34
CA LEU A 8 -3.12 -15.02 1.41
C LEU A 8 -1.87 -15.83 0.97
N SER A 9 -1.47 -15.72 -0.30
CA SER A 9 -0.40 -16.54 -0.90
C SER A 9 0.55 -15.73 -1.80
N PHE A 10 0.52 -14.40 -1.70
CA PHE A 10 1.36 -13.51 -2.50
C PHE A 10 2.85 -13.72 -2.20
N ASP A 11 3.68 -13.37 -3.18
CA ASP A 11 5.13 -13.31 -3.01
C ASP A 11 5.52 -11.95 -2.41
N PRO A 12 6.04 -11.90 -1.17
CA PRO A 12 6.36 -10.64 -0.51
C PRO A 12 7.49 -9.87 -1.20
N VAL A 13 8.39 -10.56 -1.89
CA VAL A 13 9.47 -9.93 -2.66
C VAL A 13 8.87 -9.22 -3.88
N VAL A 14 7.97 -9.88 -4.60
CA VAL A 14 7.31 -9.27 -5.76
C VAL A 14 6.48 -8.06 -5.35
N VAL A 15 5.61 -8.20 -4.34
CA VAL A 15 4.72 -7.11 -3.93
C VAL A 15 5.51 -5.94 -3.34
N GLY A 16 6.47 -6.21 -2.45
CA GLY A 16 7.31 -5.17 -1.86
C GLY A 16 8.10 -4.38 -2.90
N ASN A 17 8.71 -5.07 -3.88
CA ASN A 17 9.42 -4.40 -4.97
C ASN A 17 8.52 -3.50 -5.82
N ARG A 18 7.30 -3.96 -6.13
CA ARG A 18 6.35 -3.20 -6.95
C ARG A 18 5.79 -2.00 -6.20
N GLU A 19 5.62 -2.11 -4.90
CA GLU A 19 5.20 -0.98 -4.10
C GLU A 19 6.30 0.09 -3.98
N THR A 20 7.56 -0.30 -3.79
CA THR A 20 8.69 0.66 -3.84
C THR A 20 8.71 1.40 -5.18
N ASP A 21 8.54 0.69 -6.29
CA ASP A 21 8.48 1.30 -7.62
C ASP A 21 7.30 2.29 -7.74
N ALA A 22 6.16 1.95 -7.13
CA ALA A 22 4.98 2.82 -7.11
C ALA A 22 5.19 4.06 -6.25
N TRP A 23 5.80 3.95 -5.07
CA TRP A 23 6.09 5.08 -4.18
C TRP A 23 7.09 6.03 -4.82
N ALA A 24 8.19 5.51 -5.38
CA ALA A 24 9.18 6.32 -6.09
C ALA A 24 8.55 7.06 -7.29
N ALA A 25 7.72 6.39 -8.07
CA ALA A 25 7.00 7.00 -9.19
C ALA A 25 5.95 8.03 -8.73
N TYR A 26 5.27 7.78 -7.61
CA TYR A 26 4.28 8.68 -7.03
C TYR A 26 4.92 10.03 -6.65
N TYR A 27 6.00 10.02 -5.86
CA TYR A 27 6.66 11.27 -5.44
C TYR A 27 7.34 12.02 -6.58
N ARG A 28 7.69 11.32 -7.66
CA ARG A 28 8.23 11.93 -8.89
C ARG A 28 7.15 12.32 -9.91
N HIS A 29 5.88 12.06 -9.60
CA HIS A 29 4.73 12.26 -10.50
C HIS A 29 4.85 11.53 -11.86
N GLU A 30 5.53 10.39 -11.86
CA GLU A 30 5.78 9.53 -13.02
C GLU A 30 4.60 8.54 -13.19
N TRP A 31 3.44 9.06 -13.60
CA TRP A 31 2.17 8.31 -13.56
C TRP A 31 2.12 7.06 -14.44
N ARG A 32 2.95 6.98 -15.50
CA ARG A 32 3.02 5.80 -16.36
C ARG A 32 3.74 4.66 -15.64
N GLU A 33 4.86 4.98 -15.02
CA GLU A 33 5.68 4.10 -14.19
C GLU A 33 4.88 3.63 -12.98
N PHE A 34 4.14 4.54 -12.33
CA PHE A 34 3.21 4.21 -11.26
C PHE A 34 2.18 3.17 -11.71
N LEU A 35 1.56 3.36 -12.88
CA LEU A 35 0.55 2.41 -13.38
C LEU A 35 1.15 1.02 -13.64
N VAL A 36 2.35 0.96 -14.23
CA VAL A 36 3.07 -0.31 -14.45
C VAL A 36 3.36 -1.02 -13.13
N ALA A 37 3.82 -0.28 -12.13
CA ALA A 37 4.06 -0.79 -10.78
C ALA A 37 2.77 -1.29 -10.13
N ALA A 38 1.69 -0.49 -10.18
CA ALA A 38 0.38 -0.84 -9.64
C ALA A 38 -0.23 -2.10 -10.30
N VAL A 39 -0.08 -2.27 -11.62
CA VAL A 39 -0.51 -3.51 -12.32
C VAL A 39 0.24 -4.73 -11.76
N GLY A 40 1.56 -4.61 -11.58
CA GLY A 40 2.38 -5.68 -10.98
C GLY A 40 1.99 -5.99 -9.55
N MET A 41 1.77 -4.96 -8.73
CA MET A 41 1.35 -5.06 -7.34
C MET A 41 -0.02 -5.73 -7.21
N VAL A 42 -1.01 -5.31 -7.98
CA VAL A 42 -2.37 -5.88 -7.94
C VAL A 42 -2.38 -7.33 -8.44
N ALA A 43 -1.62 -7.63 -9.49
CA ALA A 43 -1.49 -9.00 -10.00
C ALA A 43 -0.82 -9.93 -8.98
N GLY A 44 0.30 -9.49 -8.38
CA GLY A 44 1.07 -10.27 -7.42
C GLY A 44 0.36 -10.44 -6.07
N GLY A 45 -0.27 -9.37 -5.58
CA GLY A 45 -0.93 -9.31 -4.28
C GLY A 45 -2.29 -10.00 -4.25
N PHE A 46 -3.13 -9.84 -5.29
CA PHE A 46 -4.52 -10.27 -5.23
C PHE A 46 -4.89 -11.38 -6.21
N GLY A 47 -4.02 -11.72 -7.18
CA GLY A 47 -4.29 -12.82 -8.10
C GLY A 47 -5.51 -12.64 -9.00
N MET A 48 -5.91 -11.38 -9.24
CA MET A 48 -7.08 -11.05 -10.07
C MET A 48 -6.88 -11.46 -11.54
N PRO A 49 -7.97 -11.71 -12.29
CA PRO A 49 -7.88 -11.88 -13.73
C PRO A 49 -7.41 -10.58 -14.41
N PRO A 50 -6.70 -10.63 -15.55
CA PRO A 50 -6.00 -9.48 -16.11
C PRO A 50 -6.85 -8.22 -16.31
N HIS A 51 -8.11 -8.36 -16.74
CA HIS A 51 -9.02 -7.22 -16.94
C HIS A 51 -9.38 -6.52 -15.61
N ARG A 52 -9.54 -7.28 -14.52
CA ARG A 52 -9.77 -6.74 -13.17
C ARG A 52 -8.48 -6.18 -12.58
N THR A 53 -7.34 -6.80 -12.83
CA THR A 53 -6.02 -6.26 -12.44
C THR A 53 -5.82 -4.87 -13.04
N LEU A 54 -6.05 -4.70 -14.33
CA LEU A 54 -5.90 -3.41 -14.99
C LEU A 54 -6.89 -2.37 -14.44
N SER A 55 -8.15 -2.76 -14.24
CA SER A 55 -9.17 -1.88 -13.66
C SER A 55 -8.81 -1.47 -12.23
N GLY A 56 -8.33 -2.41 -11.41
CA GLY A 56 -7.89 -2.17 -10.04
C GLY A 56 -6.68 -1.24 -10.00
N ALA A 57 -5.66 -1.48 -10.81
CA ALA A 57 -4.49 -0.62 -10.92
C ALA A 57 -4.85 0.80 -11.39
N TRP A 58 -5.82 0.94 -12.30
CA TRP A 58 -6.35 2.23 -12.70
C TRP A 58 -7.02 2.98 -11.54
N TYR A 59 -7.84 2.29 -10.72
CA TYR A 59 -8.43 2.91 -9.53
C TYR A 59 -7.38 3.37 -8.53
N VAL A 60 -6.36 2.53 -8.26
CA VAL A 60 -5.22 2.90 -7.39
C VAL A 60 -4.49 4.12 -7.92
N LEU A 61 -4.22 4.19 -9.23
CA LEU A 61 -3.62 5.37 -9.88
C LEU A 61 -4.47 6.62 -9.66
N ARG A 62 -5.77 6.55 -9.93
CA ARG A 62 -6.66 7.71 -9.81
C ARG A 62 -6.78 8.18 -8.36
N ALA A 63 -6.83 7.26 -7.40
CA ALA A 63 -6.81 7.58 -5.98
C ALA A 63 -5.53 8.33 -5.59
N ASN A 64 -4.37 7.85 -6.06
CA ASN A 64 -3.08 8.50 -5.78
C ASN A 64 -2.97 9.88 -6.46
N GLN A 65 -3.47 10.05 -7.69
CA GLN A 65 -3.45 11.35 -8.38
C GLN A 65 -4.29 12.42 -7.67
N VAL A 66 -5.44 12.05 -7.11
CA VAL A 66 -6.28 13.01 -6.35
C VAL A 66 -5.79 13.20 -4.92
N TRP A 67 -4.98 12.27 -4.41
CA TRP A 67 -4.28 12.38 -3.13
C TRP A 67 -2.99 13.19 -3.21
N ALA A 68 -2.30 13.20 -4.36
CA ALA A 68 -0.98 13.79 -4.51
C ALA A 68 -0.90 15.29 -4.12
N PRO A 69 -1.78 16.18 -4.62
CA PRO A 69 -1.70 17.61 -4.30
C PRO A 69 -1.75 17.86 -2.79
N TYR A 70 -0.85 18.70 -2.25
CA TYR A 70 -0.87 19.13 -0.86
C TYR A 70 -0.76 20.66 -0.81
N PRO A 71 -1.58 21.37 -0.03
CA PRO A 71 -2.65 20.87 0.86
C PRO A 71 -3.98 20.56 0.17
N ASP A 72 -4.08 20.71 -1.16
CA ASP A 72 -5.35 20.62 -1.91
C ASP A 72 -5.78 19.19 -2.30
N ASN A 73 -5.42 18.17 -1.51
CA ASN A 73 -5.83 16.79 -1.78
C ASN A 73 -7.35 16.60 -1.63
N GLN A 74 -7.89 15.60 -2.31
CA GLN A 74 -9.32 15.25 -2.28
C GLN A 74 -9.52 13.89 -1.58
N PRO A 75 -9.53 13.83 -0.24
CA PRO A 75 -9.63 12.58 0.53
C PRO A 75 -10.89 11.75 0.18
N ASP A 76 -12.03 12.40 0.03
CA ASP A 76 -13.29 11.71 -0.26
C ASP A 76 -13.30 11.09 -1.67
N VAL A 77 -12.65 11.75 -2.64
CA VAL A 77 -12.50 11.24 -4.00
C VAL A 77 -11.51 10.07 -4.03
N ALA A 78 -10.40 10.17 -3.29
CA ALA A 78 -9.46 9.06 -3.11
C ALA A 78 -10.17 7.84 -2.52
N ARG A 79 -11.00 8.05 -1.48
CA ARG A 79 -11.78 6.98 -0.83
C ARG A 79 -12.78 6.35 -1.79
N ALA A 80 -13.43 7.13 -2.65
CA ALA A 80 -14.35 6.62 -3.65
C ALA A 80 -13.66 5.70 -4.67
N TYR A 81 -12.45 6.06 -5.13
CA TYR A 81 -11.64 5.20 -6.00
C TYR A 81 -11.15 3.94 -5.28
N MET A 82 -10.64 4.07 -4.05
CA MET A 82 -10.20 2.92 -3.26
C MET A 82 -11.35 1.96 -2.95
N ARG A 83 -12.58 2.45 -2.75
CA ARG A 83 -13.77 1.61 -2.63
C ARG A 83 -13.97 0.74 -3.88
N ARG A 84 -13.87 1.31 -5.08
CA ARG A 84 -14.01 0.55 -6.34
C ARG A 84 -12.91 -0.50 -6.49
N PHE A 85 -11.70 -0.18 -6.06
CA PHE A 85 -10.61 -1.15 -5.99
C PHE A 85 -10.95 -2.31 -5.03
N TYR A 86 -11.38 -2.02 -3.81
CA TYR A 86 -11.73 -3.04 -2.83
C TYR A 86 -12.98 -3.86 -3.21
N GLU A 87 -13.93 -3.28 -3.96
CA GLU A 87 -15.05 -4.02 -4.55
C GLU A 87 -14.53 -5.11 -5.51
N LEU A 88 -13.50 -4.80 -6.33
CA LEU A 88 -12.84 -5.79 -7.19
C LEU A 88 -12.05 -6.83 -6.40
N VAL A 89 -11.38 -6.42 -5.32
CA VAL A 89 -10.68 -7.33 -4.41
C VAL A 89 -11.67 -8.33 -3.84
N ALA A 90 -12.70 -7.88 -3.12
CA ALA A 90 -13.69 -8.77 -2.51
C ALA A 90 -14.41 -9.68 -3.53
N ALA A 91 -14.62 -9.21 -4.77
CA ALA A 91 -15.23 -10.03 -5.83
C ALA A 91 -14.27 -11.04 -6.49
N SER A 92 -12.97 -10.98 -6.20
CA SER A 92 -11.93 -11.79 -6.87
C SER A 92 -11.06 -12.58 -5.90
N SER A 93 -10.99 -12.17 -4.64
CA SER A 93 -10.39 -12.89 -3.55
C SER A 93 -11.46 -13.53 -2.68
N GLY A 94 -11.17 -14.68 -2.07
CA GLY A 94 -12.08 -15.29 -1.09
C GLY A 94 -12.17 -14.51 0.25
N LEU A 95 -11.75 -13.24 0.28
CA LEU A 95 -11.77 -12.42 1.49
C LEU A 95 -13.18 -11.89 1.75
N LEU A 96 -13.58 -11.84 3.02
CA LEU A 96 -14.90 -11.38 3.44
C LEU A 96 -14.76 -10.10 4.26
N PHE A 97 -14.84 -8.94 3.59
CA PHE A 97 -14.84 -7.63 4.23
C PHE A 97 -15.76 -6.65 3.49
N ASN A 98 -16.10 -5.52 4.13
CA ASN A 98 -16.86 -4.44 3.49
C ASN A 98 -15.89 -3.51 2.73
N PRO A 99 -16.00 -3.39 1.39
CA PRO A 99 -15.11 -2.56 0.59
C PRO A 99 -15.07 -1.08 0.99
N ALA A 100 -16.19 -0.53 1.46
CA ALA A 100 -16.26 0.87 1.89
C ALA A 100 -15.46 1.11 3.17
N ARG A 101 -15.46 0.14 4.10
CA ARG A 101 -14.67 0.23 5.34
C ARG A 101 -13.19 0.01 5.08
N ALA A 102 -12.82 -0.92 4.21
CA ALA A 102 -11.44 -1.11 3.78
C ALA A 102 -10.88 0.17 3.12
N ALA A 103 -11.64 0.79 2.23
CA ALA A 103 -11.26 2.06 1.60
C ALA A 103 -11.11 3.21 2.60
N ALA A 104 -11.96 3.26 3.63
CA ALA A 104 -11.85 4.26 4.67
C ALA A 104 -10.55 4.10 5.48
N LEU A 105 -10.21 2.87 5.89
CA LEU A 105 -8.97 2.57 6.61
C LEU A 105 -7.72 2.80 5.77
N GLU A 106 -7.78 2.47 4.48
CA GLU A 106 -6.69 2.70 3.52
C GLU A 106 -6.36 4.20 3.39
N VAL A 107 -7.37 5.04 3.15
CA VAL A 107 -7.15 6.49 3.04
C VAL A 107 -6.84 7.12 4.40
N GLU A 108 -7.29 6.51 5.50
CA GLU A 108 -6.98 6.99 6.84
C GLU A 108 -5.49 6.86 7.16
N TRP A 109 -4.84 5.73 6.85
CA TRP A 109 -3.39 5.66 7.05
C TRP A 109 -2.64 6.63 6.13
N TRP A 110 -3.14 6.91 4.92
CA TRP A 110 -2.54 7.95 4.05
C TRP A 110 -2.59 9.32 4.72
N ARG A 111 -3.73 9.67 5.35
CA ARG A 111 -3.92 10.93 6.07
C ARG A 111 -2.97 11.03 7.26
N VAL A 112 -2.92 9.99 8.09
CA VAL A 112 -2.05 9.92 9.27
C VAL A 112 -0.58 10.02 8.87
N HIS A 113 -0.15 9.32 7.81
CA HIS A 113 1.22 9.41 7.29
C HIS A 113 1.53 10.83 6.83
N ARG A 114 0.64 11.46 6.07
CA ARG A 114 0.84 12.84 5.59
C ARG A 114 0.93 13.86 6.72
N GLU A 115 0.15 13.68 7.78
CA GLU A 115 0.26 14.52 8.98
C GLU A 115 1.59 14.29 9.69
N ASN A 116 2.01 13.03 9.89
CA ASN A 116 3.32 12.70 10.44
C ASN A 116 4.49 13.23 9.58
N GLN A 117 4.33 13.31 8.26
CA GLN A 117 5.33 13.83 7.33
C GLN A 117 5.51 15.36 7.46
N HIS A 118 4.48 16.10 7.90
CA HIS A 118 4.45 17.57 7.89
C HIS A 118 4.27 18.21 9.28
N SER A 119 4.00 17.42 10.31
CA SER A 119 3.70 17.88 11.68
C SER A 119 4.23 16.90 12.72
N ASP A 120 4.74 17.42 13.84
CA ASP A 120 5.16 16.62 14.99
C ASP A 120 3.96 16.18 15.87
N GLU A 121 2.72 16.53 15.50
CA GLU A 121 1.51 16.19 16.26
C GLU A 121 1.11 14.71 16.15
N VAL A 122 1.50 14.04 15.07
CA VAL A 122 1.18 12.63 14.83
C VAL A 122 2.41 11.78 15.03
N THR A 123 2.32 10.80 15.94
CA THR A 123 3.42 9.89 16.26
C THR A 123 3.50 8.71 15.30
N GLU A 124 4.68 8.10 15.20
CA GLU A 124 4.87 6.84 14.49
C GLU A 124 3.93 5.72 15.00
N GLU A 125 3.61 5.71 16.31
CA GLU A 125 2.69 4.74 16.91
C GLU A 125 1.25 4.89 16.38
N GLN A 126 0.80 6.12 16.12
CA GLN A 126 -0.51 6.38 15.52
C GLN A 126 -0.56 5.87 14.08
N LEU A 127 0.52 6.06 13.31
CA LEU A 127 0.65 5.53 11.96
C LEU A 127 0.72 3.99 11.95
N GLU A 128 1.47 3.39 12.87
CA GLU A 128 1.50 1.94 13.08
C GLU A 128 0.09 1.40 13.37
N SER A 129 -0.66 2.06 14.27
CA SER A 129 -2.05 1.67 14.59
C SER A 129 -2.96 1.72 13.37
N ALA A 130 -2.88 2.78 12.54
CA ALA A 130 -3.71 2.90 11.34
C ALA A 130 -3.46 1.76 10.34
N LEU A 131 -2.20 1.33 10.21
CA LEU A 131 -1.82 0.18 9.39
C LEU A 131 -2.31 -1.15 9.98
N ILE A 132 -2.21 -1.33 11.30
CA ILE A 132 -2.75 -2.51 11.98
C ILE A 132 -4.27 -2.62 11.78
N ASP A 133 -4.99 -1.50 11.91
CA ASP A 133 -6.43 -1.44 11.69
C ASP A 133 -6.80 -1.90 10.27
N LEU A 134 -6.08 -1.40 9.26
CA LEU A 134 -6.27 -1.83 7.88
C LEU A 134 -5.99 -3.32 7.69
N TYR A 135 -4.83 -3.80 8.13
CA TYR A 135 -4.40 -5.19 7.89
C TYR A 135 -5.30 -6.19 8.61
N SER A 136 -5.58 -5.95 9.89
CA SER A 136 -6.49 -6.77 10.68
C SER A 136 -7.87 -6.83 10.02
N TYR A 137 -8.35 -5.70 9.48
CA TYR A 137 -9.65 -5.64 8.83
C TYR A 137 -9.72 -6.37 7.48
N VAL A 138 -8.76 -6.13 6.58
CA VAL A 138 -8.79 -6.69 5.22
C VAL A 138 -8.52 -8.19 5.22
N TYR A 139 -7.65 -8.65 6.11
CA TYR A 139 -7.22 -10.04 6.15
C TYR A 139 -7.89 -10.88 7.24
N ASP A 140 -8.79 -10.29 8.05
CA ASP A 140 -9.41 -10.93 9.22
C ASP A 140 -8.35 -11.54 10.15
N ALA A 141 -7.27 -10.79 10.37
CA ALA A 141 -6.09 -11.24 11.11
C ALA A 141 -6.04 -10.60 12.50
N ASP A 142 -5.44 -11.32 13.44
CA ASP A 142 -5.17 -10.79 14.77
C ASP A 142 -4.26 -9.55 14.71
N ARG A 143 -4.57 -8.55 15.53
CA ARG A 143 -3.85 -7.26 15.56
C ARG A 143 -2.38 -7.43 15.96
N ASP A 144 -2.10 -8.31 16.93
CA ASP A 144 -0.73 -8.56 17.38
C ASP A 144 0.07 -9.31 16.31
N ALA A 145 -0.58 -10.23 15.59
CA ALA A 145 0.04 -10.96 14.48
C ALA A 145 0.53 -10.02 13.36
N VAL A 146 -0.25 -8.99 12.99
CA VAL A 146 0.10 -8.06 11.90
C VAL A 146 0.99 -6.88 12.33
N ARG A 147 1.23 -6.71 13.63
CA ARG A 147 2.00 -5.58 14.19
C ARG A 147 3.40 -5.45 13.58
N GLN A 148 4.11 -6.57 13.42
CA GLN A 148 5.46 -6.54 12.84
C GLN A 148 5.46 -6.05 11.38
N ALA A 149 4.43 -6.40 10.61
CA ALA A 149 4.27 -5.94 9.24
C ALA A 149 4.03 -4.42 9.18
N ALA A 150 3.18 -3.90 10.08
CA ALA A 150 2.91 -2.47 10.18
C ALA A 150 4.18 -1.68 10.51
N ARG A 151 4.93 -2.08 11.55
CA ARG A 151 6.22 -1.46 11.93
C ARG A 151 7.20 -1.33 10.76
N LYS A 152 7.40 -2.43 10.05
CA LYS A 152 8.31 -2.46 8.89
C LYS A 152 7.86 -1.56 7.75
N ARG A 153 6.56 -1.31 7.62
CA ARG A 153 6.03 -0.37 6.64
C ARG A 153 6.20 1.08 7.08
N VAL A 154 6.06 1.38 8.37
CA VAL A 154 6.41 2.70 8.93
C VAL A 154 7.88 3.00 8.69
N GLU A 155 8.77 2.04 8.96
CA GLU A 155 10.21 2.17 8.64
C GLU A 155 10.45 2.48 7.15
N ALA A 156 9.69 1.84 6.25
CA ALA A 156 9.78 2.14 4.83
C ALA A 156 9.28 3.55 4.49
N MET A 157 8.22 4.04 5.15
CA MET A 157 7.71 5.39 4.94
C MET A 157 8.71 6.45 5.38
N ASP A 158 9.39 6.29 6.54
CA ASP A 158 10.46 7.20 6.96
C ASP A 158 11.60 7.25 5.92
N LEU A 159 12.02 6.09 5.41
CA LEU A 159 13.04 6.02 4.37
C LEU A 159 12.60 6.77 3.09
N SER A 160 11.33 6.62 2.71
CA SER A 160 10.74 7.35 1.58
C SER A 160 10.72 8.86 1.84
N ASP A 161 10.32 9.29 3.03
CA ASP A 161 10.23 10.70 3.39
C ASP A 161 11.62 11.36 3.42
N ARG A 162 12.63 10.65 3.92
CA ARG A 162 14.04 11.08 3.87
C ARG A 162 14.54 11.18 2.44
N TRP A 163 14.22 10.21 1.59
CA TRP A 163 14.56 10.23 0.17
C TRP A 163 13.88 11.38 -0.58
N VAL A 164 12.62 11.68 -0.26
CA VAL A 164 11.89 12.83 -0.82
C VAL A 164 12.55 14.15 -0.39
N ARG A 165 12.87 14.30 0.89
CA ARG A 165 13.62 15.46 1.41
C ARG A 165 15.01 15.61 0.77
N ALA A 166 15.63 14.50 0.36
CA ALA A 166 16.92 14.48 -0.33
C ALA A 166 16.83 14.77 -1.84
N GLY A 167 15.63 14.97 -2.40
CA GLY A 167 15.44 15.39 -3.80
C GLY A 167 14.98 14.28 -4.77
N CYS A 168 14.51 13.14 -4.25
CA CYS A 168 13.92 12.06 -5.05
C CYS A 168 14.87 11.45 -6.13
N HIS A 169 16.17 11.36 -5.83
CA HIS A 169 17.17 10.83 -6.76
C HIS A 169 17.12 9.29 -6.85
N ARG A 170 17.02 8.72 -8.05
CA ARG A 170 16.83 7.26 -8.24
C ARG A 170 18.02 6.41 -7.84
N ASP A 171 19.21 7.01 -7.79
CA ASP A 171 20.48 6.41 -7.40
C ASP A 171 20.77 6.54 -5.91
N ASP A 172 19.87 7.18 -5.14
CA ASP A 172 20.00 7.29 -3.69
C ASP A 172 19.90 5.91 -3.01
N PRO A 173 20.86 5.53 -2.15
CA PRO A 173 20.82 4.26 -1.42
C PRO A 173 19.57 4.08 -0.54
N LEU A 174 18.90 5.16 -0.14
CA LEU A 174 17.66 5.11 0.64
C LEU A 174 16.55 4.34 -0.09
N LEU A 175 16.47 4.38 -1.42
CA LEU A 175 15.50 3.58 -2.17
C LEU A 175 15.76 2.07 -2.05
N ALA A 176 17.03 1.67 -1.95
CA ALA A 176 17.37 0.27 -1.74
C ALA A 176 17.05 -0.18 -0.30
N GLU A 177 17.16 0.73 0.68
CA GLU A 177 16.73 0.50 2.06
C GLU A 177 15.20 0.40 2.16
N GLU A 178 14.47 1.34 1.54
CA GLU A 178 13.00 1.36 1.48
C GLU A 178 12.48 0.03 0.91
N ARG A 179 13.09 -0.43 -0.18
CA ARG A 179 12.77 -1.71 -0.82
C ARG A 179 12.94 -2.89 0.13
N ARG A 180 14.03 -2.93 0.89
CA ARG A 180 14.25 -4.00 1.89
C ARG A 180 13.22 -3.94 3.01
N ALA A 181 12.87 -2.74 3.48
CA ALA A 181 11.86 -2.55 4.52
C ALA A 181 10.46 -2.97 4.04
N LEU A 182 10.06 -2.62 2.81
CA LEU A 182 8.79 -3.06 2.22
C LEU A 182 8.73 -4.58 2.02
N VAL A 183 9.80 -5.20 1.51
CA VAL A 183 9.86 -6.66 1.40
C VAL A 183 9.76 -7.32 2.78
N ALA A 184 10.42 -6.77 3.80
CA ALA A 184 10.31 -7.26 5.18
C ALA A 184 8.88 -7.10 5.74
N SER A 185 8.21 -5.98 5.47
CA SER A 185 6.82 -5.73 5.85
C SER A 185 5.88 -6.78 5.26
N TYR A 186 5.95 -7.00 3.94
CA TYR A 186 5.13 -8.01 3.28
C TYR A 186 5.49 -9.43 3.71
N SER A 187 6.75 -9.70 4.04
CA SER A 187 7.17 -11.02 4.55
C SER A 187 6.56 -11.29 5.92
N ALA A 188 6.60 -10.31 6.83
CA ALA A 188 5.95 -10.39 8.13
C ALA A 188 4.42 -10.54 7.99
N LEU A 189 3.80 -9.80 7.07
CA LEU A 189 2.37 -9.95 6.79
C LEU A 189 2.07 -11.36 6.28
N ARG A 190 2.85 -11.88 5.34
CA ARG A 190 2.66 -13.23 4.79
C ARG A 190 2.77 -14.31 5.87
N LEU A 191 3.67 -14.14 6.83
CA LEU A 191 3.81 -15.02 8.00
C LEU A 191 2.61 -14.92 8.94
N ALA A 192 2.11 -13.72 9.21
CA ALA A 192 0.92 -13.50 10.05
C ALA A 192 -0.37 -14.13 9.46
N LEU A 193 -0.41 -14.28 8.13
CA LEU A 193 -1.53 -14.88 7.39
C LEU A 193 -1.34 -16.37 7.11
N ALA A 194 -0.22 -16.96 7.53
CA ALA A 194 -0.03 -18.39 7.42
C ALA A 194 -0.90 -19.11 8.48
N PRO A 195 -1.57 -20.22 8.12
CA PRO A 195 -2.37 -21.01 9.05
C PRO A 195 -1.52 -21.69 10.13
#